data_AF-A0A412HU03-F1
#
_entry.id   AF-A0A412HU03-F1
#
_cell.length_a   1.000
_cell.length_b   1.000
_cell.length_c   1.000
_cell.angle_alpha   90.00
_cell.angle_beta   90.00
_cell.angle_gamma   90.00
#
_symmetry.space_group_name_H-M   'P 1'
#
loop_
_entity.id
_entity.type
_entity.pdbx_description
1 polymer ?
#
loop_
_entity_poly.entity_id
_entity_poly.type
_entity_poly.pdbx_seq_one_letter_code
_entity_poly.pdbx_strand_id
1 'polypeptide(L)'
;MCRDLDNGVLDNVGIVGYTAARNYRALHDVAEPFLTQRNKLIVEYGEAQYDDDGNINDYVVDPKSEKFAEFAAKYQELADIECEVEILTLPEEKAIDAISGAQLLQLDWMFERDRD
;
A
#
# COMPACT_ATOMS: atom_id res chain seq x y z
N MET A 1 -5.81 -6.40 5.67
CA MET A 1 -6.90 -6.18 4.69
C MET A 1 -6.53 -4.97 3.86
N CYS A 2 -5.83 -5.18 2.73
CA CYS A 2 -5.79 -4.15 1.68
C CYS A 2 -7.26 -3.88 1.35
N ARG A 3 -7.74 -2.66 1.60
CA ARG A 3 -8.98 -2.23 0.96
C ARG A 3 -8.75 -2.45 -0.52
N ASP A 4 -9.62 -3.23 -1.16
CA ASP A 4 -9.72 -3.25 -2.61
C ASP A 4 -9.72 -1.79 -3.05
N LEU A 5 -8.58 -1.33 -3.59
CA LEU A 5 -8.57 -0.12 -4.38
C LEU A 5 -9.54 -0.47 -5.49
N ASP A 6 -10.75 0.07 -5.41
CA ASP A 6 -11.77 -0.09 -6.41
C ASP A 6 -11.07 0.16 -7.75
N ASN A 7 -10.87 -0.91 -8.54
CA ASN A 7 -10.06 -0.89 -9.75
C ASN A 7 -10.59 0.12 -10.76
N GLY A 8 -11.77 0.71 -10.52
CA GLY A 8 -12.40 1.74 -11.33
C GLY A 8 -11.49 2.91 -11.72
N VAL A 9 -10.41 3.22 -10.99
CA VAL A 9 -9.43 4.24 -11.43
C VAL A 9 -8.41 3.67 -12.42
N LEU A 10 -7.88 2.47 -12.17
CA LEU A 10 -6.96 1.79 -13.08
C LEU A 10 -7.67 1.33 -14.36
N ASP A 11 -8.98 1.15 -14.29
CA ASP A 11 -9.86 0.84 -15.41
C ASP A 11 -10.16 2.07 -16.29
N ASN A 12 -9.80 3.29 -15.85
CA ASN A 12 -10.00 4.49 -16.65
C ASN A 12 -9.03 4.55 -17.83
N VAL A 13 -9.58 4.68 -19.03
CA VAL A 13 -8.80 4.90 -20.26
C VAL A 13 -8.57 6.41 -20.41
N GLY A 14 -7.36 6.88 -20.10
CA GLY A 14 -7.02 8.29 -20.25
C GLY A 14 -5.85 8.75 -19.39
N ILE A 15 -5.61 10.06 -19.34
CA ILE A 15 -4.48 10.63 -18.60
C ILE A 15 -4.57 10.33 -17.10
N VAL A 16 -5.78 10.34 -16.52
CA VAL A 16 -5.99 10.04 -15.09
C VAL A 16 -5.63 8.59 -14.77
N GLY A 17 -6.10 7.62 -15.57
CA GLY A 17 -5.75 6.21 -15.39
C GLY A 17 -4.27 5.93 -15.62
N TYR A 18 -3.64 6.57 -16.63
CA TYR A 18 -2.20 6.49 -16.84
C TYR A 18 -1.41 7.02 -15.63
N THR A 19 -1.75 8.20 -15.12
CA THR A 19 -1.10 8.81 -13.95
C THR A 19 -1.31 7.94 -12.71
N ALA A 20 -2.51 7.38 -12.51
CA ALA A 20 -2.79 6.47 -11.41
C ALA A 20 -1.92 5.21 -11.48
N ALA A 21 -1.81 4.60 -12.67
CA ALA A 21 -0.97 3.43 -12.88
C ALA A 21 0.52 3.73 -12.69
N ARG A 22 1.01 4.91 -13.13
CA ARG A 22 2.40 5.35 -12.91
C ARG A 22 2.68 5.52 -11.42
N ASN A 23 1.83 6.27 -10.72
CA ASN A 23 2.01 6.54 -9.30
C ASN A 23 1.89 5.27 -8.46
N TYR A 24 0.94 4.38 -8.80
CA TYR A 24 0.83 3.07 -8.16
C TYR A 24 2.12 2.27 -8.30
N ARG A 25 2.72 2.20 -9.51
CA ARG A 25 4.00 1.51 -9.71
C ARG A 25 5.12 2.14 -8.89
N ALA A 26 5.25 3.47 -8.92
CA ALA A 26 6.28 4.17 -8.16
C ALA A 26 6.18 3.89 -6.65
N LEU A 27 4.97 3.93 -6.09
CA LEU A 27 4.71 3.60 -4.70
C LEU A 27 4.95 2.12 -4.39
N HIS A 28 4.50 1.24 -5.27
CA HIS A 28 4.66 -0.21 -5.11
C HIS A 28 6.13 -0.62 -5.15
N ASP A 29 6.91 -0.13 -6.10
CA ASP A 29 8.32 -0.47 -6.28
C ASP A 29 9.14 -0.07 -5.04
N VAL A 30 8.77 1.04 -4.39
CA VAL A 30 9.41 1.51 -3.16
C VAL A 30 8.91 0.75 -1.93
N ALA A 31 7.64 0.36 -1.89
CA ALA A 31 7.05 -0.38 -0.77
C ALA A 31 7.38 -1.88 -0.76
N GLU A 32 7.60 -2.50 -1.93
CA GLU A 32 7.80 -3.94 -2.09
C GLU A 32 8.95 -4.50 -1.21
N PRO A 33 10.14 -3.88 -1.12
CA PRO A 33 11.20 -4.36 -0.25
C PRO A 33 10.79 -4.38 1.23
N PHE A 34 10.12 -3.33 1.70
CA PHE A 34 9.60 -3.24 3.06
C PHE A 34 8.56 -4.33 3.33
N LEU A 35 7.58 -4.49 2.43
CA LEU A 35 6.53 -5.50 2.58
C LEU A 35 7.12 -6.91 2.58
N THR A 36 8.10 -7.17 1.72
CA THR A 36 8.82 -8.44 1.65
C THR A 36 9.56 -8.72 2.96
N GLN A 37 10.28 -7.74 3.50
CA GLN A 37 11.06 -7.92 4.73
C GLN A 37 10.15 -8.06 5.95
N ARG A 38 9.07 -7.27 6.03
CA ARG A 38 8.01 -7.43 7.01
C ARG A 38 7.44 -8.85 7.01
N ASN A 39 7.08 -9.37 5.84
CA ASN A 39 6.48 -10.70 5.73
C ASN A 39 7.47 -11.78 6.18
N LYS A 40 8.77 -11.63 5.89
CA LYS A 40 9.81 -12.54 6.41
C LYS A 40 9.86 -12.55 7.93
N LEU A 41 9.82 -11.37 8.57
CA LEU A 41 9.80 -11.26 10.03
C LEU A 41 8.54 -11.92 10.64
N ILE A 42 7.39 -11.75 9.99
CA ILE A 42 6.14 -12.39 10.44
C ILE A 42 6.25 -13.92 10.39
N VAL A 43 6.83 -14.48 9.33
CA VAL A 43 7.03 -15.94 9.21
C VAL A 43 8.06 -16.46 10.22
N GLU A 44 9.10 -15.69 10.52
CA GLU A 44 10.18 -16.08 11.44
C GLU A 44 9.75 -16.06 12.92
N TYR A 45 9.02 -15.01 13.31
CA TYR A 45 8.65 -14.77 14.71
C TYR A 45 7.20 -15.10 15.02
N GLY A 46 6.35 -15.29 14.01
CA GLY A 46 4.95 -15.64 14.15
C GLY A 46 4.72 -17.14 14.31
N GLU A 47 3.53 -17.46 14.78
CA GLU A 47 3.04 -18.83 14.91
C GLU A 47 2.15 -19.17 13.71
N ALA A 48 2.34 -20.36 13.16
CA ALA A 48 1.54 -20.83 12.03
C ALA A 48 0.08 -21.04 12.48
N GLN A 49 -0.84 -20.41 11.76
CA GLN A 49 -2.27 -20.62 11.87
C GLN A 49 -2.68 -21.65 10.82
N TYR A 50 -3.44 -22.65 11.27
CA TYR A 50 -3.90 -23.73 10.41
C TYR A 50 -5.36 -23.51 10.00
N ASP A 51 -5.70 -23.88 8.77
CA ASP A 51 -7.08 -23.97 8.32
C ASP A 51 -7.77 -25.25 8.84
N ASP A 52 -9.06 -25.39 8.54
CA ASP A 52 -9.89 -26.54 8.93
C ASP A 52 -9.37 -27.88 8.36
N ASP A 53 -8.57 -27.83 7.28
CA ASP A 53 -7.96 -28.99 6.62
C ASP A 53 -6.55 -29.30 7.18
N GLY A 54 -6.06 -28.53 8.16
CA GLY A 54 -4.77 -28.71 8.80
C GLY A 54 -3.57 -28.19 7.98
N ASN A 55 -3.80 -27.38 6.95
CA ASN A 55 -2.75 -26.69 6.20
C ASN A 55 -2.45 -25.32 6.82
N ILE A 56 -1.23 -24.84 6.63
CA ILE A 56 -0.86 -23.49 7.09
C ILE A 56 -1.58 -22.47 6.21
N ASN A 57 -2.40 -21.63 6.84
CA ASN A 57 -3.13 -20.55 6.20
C ASN A 57 -2.41 -19.20 6.35
N ASP A 58 -1.83 -18.94 7.53
CA ASP A 58 -1.16 -17.66 7.81
C ASP A 58 -0.12 -17.81 8.95
N TYR A 59 0.68 -16.78 9.19
CA TYR A 59 1.54 -16.65 10.37
C TYR A 59 1.13 -15.41 11.15
N VAL A 60 0.91 -15.57 12.46
CA VAL A 60 0.48 -14.47 13.33
C VAL A 60 1.48 -14.26 14.45
N VAL A 61 1.91 -13.01 14.62
CA VAL A 61 2.75 -12.61 15.75
C VAL A 61 1.85 -12.22 16.92
N ASP A 62 1.86 -13.00 18.01
CA ASP A 62 1.16 -12.66 19.25
C ASP A 62 2.01 -11.68 20.09
N PRO A 63 1.49 -10.49 20.45
CA PRO A 63 2.17 -9.55 21.36
C PRO A 63 2.57 -10.14 22.73
N LYS A 64 1.96 -11.26 23.14
CA LYS A 64 2.27 -11.97 24.39
C LYS A 64 3.34 -13.04 24.22
N SER A 65 3.75 -13.36 22.99
CA SER A 65 4.80 -14.33 22.72
C SER A 65 6.15 -13.81 23.21
N GLU A 66 7.00 -14.71 23.70
CA GLU A 66 8.38 -14.39 24.10
C GLU A 66 9.21 -13.81 22.93
N LYS A 67 8.84 -14.18 21.69
CA LYS A 67 9.47 -13.72 20.45
C LYS A 67 9.06 -12.30 20.04
N PHE A 68 8.02 -11.73 20.65
CA PHE A 68 7.47 -10.43 20.22
C PHE A 68 8.47 -9.29 20.41
N ALA A 69 9.24 -9.29 21.49
CA ALA A 69 10.21 -8.23 21.77
C ALA A 69 11.29 -8.15 20.68
N GLU A 70 11.75 -9.31 20.20
CA GLU A 70 12.74 -9.39 19.11
C GLU A 70 12.13 -8.99 17.76
N PHE A 71 10.91 -9.46 17.47
CA PHE A 71 10.15 -9.01 16.31
C PHE A 71 9.98 -7.50 16.29
N ALA A 72 9.56 -6.89 17.41
CA ALA A 72 9.31 -5.46 17.50
C ALA A 72 10.59 -4.64 17.28
N ALA A 73 11.73 -5.09 17.81
CA ALA A 73 13.02 -4.45 17.57
C ALA A 73 13.39 -4.49 16.08
N LYS A 74 13.24 -5.64 15.41
CA LYS A 74 13.50 -5.80 13.98
C LYS A 74 12.51 -5.08 13.09
N TYR A 75 11.26 -5.00 13.50
CA TYR A 75 10.22 -4.26 12.80
C TYR A 75 10.49 -2.75 12.88
N GLN A 76 11.00 -2.25 14.01
CA GLN A 76 11.34 -0.84 14.16
C GLN A 76 12.46 -0.41 13.21
N GLU A 77 13.46 -1.27 12.96
CA GLU A 77 14.51 -1.02 11.94
C GLU A 77 13.92 -0.76 10.54
N LEU A 78 12.74 -1.34 10.24
CA LEU A 78 12.02 -1.09 8.99
C LEU A 78 11.15 0.17 9.03
N ALA A 79 10.63 0.54 10.20
CA ALA A 79 9.73 1.68 10.36
C ALA A 79 10.44 3.02 10.14
N ASP A 80 11.75 3.07 10.38
CA ASP A 80 12.57 4.27 10.22
C ASP A 80 13.07 4.46 8.77
N ILE A 81 12.70 3.59 7.83
CA ILE A 81 13.08 3.70 6.42
C ILE A 81 12.23 4.80 5.77
N GLU A 82 12.88 5.90 5.39
CA GLU A 82 12.30 6.94 4.56
C GLU A 82 12.66 6.71 3.09
N CYS A 83 11.69 6.91 2.19
CA CYS A 83 11.90 6.81 0.76
C CYS A 83 11.25 8.00 0.05
N GLU A 84 11.99 8.62 -0.85
CA GLU A 84 11.46 9.65 -1.74
C GLU A 84 10.79 8.98 -2.94
N VAL A 85 9.55 9.34 -3.21
CA VAL A 85 8.78 8.86 -4.36
C VAL A 85 8.40 10.03 -5.23
N GLU A 86 8.77 9.98 -6.51
CA GLU A 86 8.33 10.97 -7.48
C GLU A 86 6.88 10.69 -7.87
N ILE A 87 5.98 11.57 -7.44
CA ILE A 87 4.56 11.51 -7.76
C ILE A 87 4.25 12.44 -8.93
N LEU A 88 3.51 11.93 -9.92
CA LEU A 88 2.93 12.76 -10.98
C LEU A 88 1.65 13.42 -10.50
N THR A 89 1.59 14.74 -10.61
CA THR A 89 0.36 15.52 -10.42
C THR A 89 -0.22 15.96 -11.75
N LEU A 90 -1.53 16.18 -11.78
CA LEU A 90 -2.29 16.69 -12.92
C LEU A 90 -3.08 17.95 -12.51
N PRO A 91 -3.34 18.89 -13.41
CA PRO A 91 -4.31 19.96 -13.15
C PRO A 91 -5.71 19.37 -12.85
N GLU A 92 -6.44 19.94 -11.89
CA GLU A 92 -7.79 19.48 -11.50
C GLU A 92 -8.78 19.44 -12.67
N GLU A 93 -8.63 20.33 -13.65
CA GLU A 93 -9.43 20.37 -14.87
C GLU A 93 -9.43 19.03 -15.64
N LYS A 94 -8.36 18.24 -15.50
CA LYS A 94 -8.26 16.91 -16.14
C LYS A 94 -9.14 15.85 -15.47
N ALA A 95 -9.66 16.11 -14.28
CA ALA A 95 -10.61 15.24 -13.60
C ALA A 95 -12.05 15.40 -14.12
N ILE A 96 -12.37 16.57 -14.70
CA ILE A 96 -13.71 16.89 -15.20
C ILE A 96 -14.10 15.86 -16.26
N ASP A 97 -15.26 15.23 -16.08
CA ASP A 97 -15.83 14.17 -16.92
C ASP A 97 -14.97 12.89 -17.07
N ALA A 98 -13.78 12.83 -16.46
CA ALA A 98 -12.88 11.68 -16.51
C ALA A 98 -13.10 10.71 -15.35
N ILE A 99 -13.51 11.22 -14.19
CA ILE A 99 -13.73 10.43 -12.97
C ILE A 99 -14.97 10.91 -12.20
N SER A 100 -15.55 10.02 -11.40
CA SER A 100 -16.62 10.38 -10.47
C SER A 100 -16.10 11.22 -9.29
N GLY A 101 -16.99 11.94 -8.63
CA GLY A 101 -16.63 12.69 -7.41
C GLY A 101 -16.07 11.81 -6.28
N ALA A 102 -16.51 10.54 -6.19
CA ALA A 102 -15.96 9.59 -5.23
C ALA A 102 -14.51 9.22 -5.54
N GLN A 103 -14.19 8.99 -6.82
CA GLN A 103 -12.83 8.74 -7.28
C GLN A 103 -11.95 9.99 -7.12
N LEU A 104 -12.48 11.19 -7.35
CA LEU A 104 -11.76 12.43 -7.13
C LEU A 104 -11.30 12.56 -5.66
N LEU A 105 -12.17 12.27 -4.69
CA LEU A 105 -11.81 12.31 -3.26
C LEU A 105 -10.76 11.26 -2.87
N GLN A 106 -10.71 10.11 -3.57
CA GLN A 106 -9.71 9.07 -3.32
C GLN A 106 -8.34 9.40 -3.95
N LEU A 107 -8.33 10.20 -5.01
CA LEU A 107 -7.15 10.54 -5.80
C LEU A 107 -6.75 12.01 -5.66
N ASP A 108 -7.27 12.73 -4.68
CA ASP A 108 -7.10 14.18 -4.54
C ASP A 108 -5.63 14.62 -4.53
N TRP A 109 -4.77 13.79 -3.96
CA TRP A 109 -3.31 13.94 -3.88
C TRP A 109 -2.61 13.87 -5.25
N MET A 110 -3.27 13.34 -6.29
CA MET A 110 -2.75 13.32 -7.66
C MET A 110 -3.09 14.60 -8.43
N PHE A 111 -3.86 15.51 -7.86
CA PHE A 111 -4.25 16.74 -8.52
C PHE A 111 -3.59 17.98 -7.92
N GLU A 112 -3.22 18.91 -8.78
CA GLU A 112 -2.67 20.20 -8.39
C GLU A 112 -3.81 21.03 -7.81
N ARG A 113 -3.76 21.28 -6.50
CA ARG A 113 -4.67 22.21 -5.86
C ARG A 113 -4.27 23.62 -6.26
N ASP A 114 -5.19 24.34 -6.90
CA ASP A 114 -5.06 25.79 -7.04
C ASP A 114 -4.95 26.37 -5.62
N ARG A 115 -3.78 26.93 -5.31
CA ARG A 115 -3.58 27.67 -4.06
C ARG A 115 -4.16 29.06 -4.27
N ASP A 116 -5.35 29.30 -3.73
CA ASP A 116 -5.83 30.66 -3.43
C ASP A 116 -4.93 31.32 -2.36
#